data_AF-A0A498CQV3-F1
#
_entry.id   AF-A0A498CQV3-F1
#
_cell.length_a   1.000
_cell.length_b   1.000
_cell.length_c   1.000
_cell.angle_alpha   90.00
_cell.angle_beta   90.00
_cell.angle_gamma   90.00
#
_symmetry.space_group_name_H-M   'P 1'
#
loop_
_entity.id
_entity.type
_entity.pdbx_description
1 polymer ?
#
loop_
_entity_poly.entity_id
_entity_poly.type
_entity_poly.pdbx_seq_one_letter_code
_entity_poly.pdbx_strand_id
1 'polypeptide(L)'
;LFRLSLRMVTGFVQSLIKLCGLNWTAPDYSTLCRRQKHIDIAINYQKSSGGLNLLVDSTGLKFLGEGEWKRKKHGPEYRRQWRKLHIGIDAETLQIRAIQLTTNNVSDSQVLGDLLDQIPQDEQIDS
;
A
#
# COMPACT_ATOMS: atom_id res chain seq x y z
N LEU A 1 4.18 0.11 13.99
CA LEU A 1 4.39 -0.45 15.34
C LEU A 1 5.37 -1.64 15.38
N PHE A 2 5.19 -2.75 14.62
CA PHE A 2 6.13 -3.91 14.70
C PHE A 2 6.81 -4.35 13.39
N ARG A 3 6.42 -3.81 12.22
CA ARG A 3 7.01 -4.13 10.90
C ARG A 3 7.05 -5.64 10.55
N LEU A 4 6.10 -6.43 11.08
CA LEU A 4 6.01 -7.87 10.86
C LEU A 4 5.13 -8.20 9.65
N SER A 5 5.50 -9.23 8.89
CA SER A 5 4.62 -9.82 7.88
C SER A 5 3.42 -10.52 8.54
N LEU A 6 2.30 -10.70 7.82
CA LEU A 6 1.08 -11.29 8.40
C LEU A 6 1.31 -12.63 9.12
N ARG A 7 2.13 -13.53 8.54
CA ARG A 7 2.44 -14.82 9.19
C ARG A 7 3.27 -14.64 10.47
N MET A 8 4.20 -13.69 10.48
CA MET A 8 4.97 -13.37 11.68
C MET A 8 4.08 -12.74 12.75
N VAL A 9 3.13 -11.87 12.38
CA VAL A 9 2.14 -11.29 13.29
C VAL A 9 1.31 -12.40 13.95
N THR A 10 0.83 -13.39 13.19
CA THR A 10 0.09 -14.53 13.75
C THR A 10 0.89 -15.22 14.86
N GLY A 11 2.14 -15.61 14.58
CA GLY A 11 2.99 -16.29 15.57
C GLY A 11 3.36 -15.40 16.76
N PHE A 12 3.60 -14.11 16.53
CA PHE A 12 3.87 -13.13 17.58
C PHE A 12 2.68 -12.99 18.53
N VAL A 13 1.48 -12.81 18.00
CA VAL A 13 0.25 -12.69 18.80
C VAL A 13 -0.06 -13.97 19.57
N GLN A 14 0.14 -15.15 18.95
CA GLN A 14 0.02 -16.44 19.64
C GLN A 14 0.96 -16.53 20.84
N SER A 15 2.21 -16.08 20.67
CA SER A 15 3.21 -16.09 21.74
C SER A 15 2.82 -15.14 22.88
N LEU A 16 2.31 -13.95 22.56
CA LEU A 16 1.82 -13.00 23.56
C LEU A 16 0.62 -13.53 24.35
N ILE A 17 -0.37 -14.11 23.68
CA ILE A 17 -1.55 -14.72 24.34
C ILE A 17 -1.10 -15.79 25.33
N LYS A 18 -0.18 -16.67 24.90
CA LYS A 18 0.40 -17.71 25.77
C LYS A 18 1.15 -17.12 26.96
N LEU A 19 1.96 -16.09 26.73
CA LEU A 19 2.73 -15.42 27.78
C LEU A 19 1.82 -14.74 28.82
N CYS A 20 0.69 -14.18 28.38
CA CYS A 20 -0.30 -13.56 29.24
C CYS A 20 -1.25 -14.56 29.93
N GLY A 21 -1.11 -15.87 29.68
CA GLY A 21 -1.99 -16.89 30.27
C GLY A 21 -3.45 -16.81 29.82
N LEU A 22 -3.72 -16.23 28.64
CA LEU A 22 -5.07 -16.02 28.13
C LEU A 22 -5.58 -17.25 27.36
N ASN A 23 -6.84 -17.61 27.57
CA ASN A 23 -7.50 -18.70 26.83
C ASN A 23 -8.11 -18.23 25.50
N TRP A 24 -7.37 -17.40 24.75
CA TRP A 24 -7.80 -16.89 23.45
C TRP A 24 -7.06 -17.58 22.31
N THR A 25 -7.67 -17.61 21.13
CA THR A 25 -7.03 -18.12 19.93
C THR A 25 -6.72 -16.96 18.99
N ALA A 26 -5.47 -16.83 18.56
CA ALA A 26 -5.11 -15.85 17.54
C ALA A 26 -5.75 -16.24 16.19
N PRO A 27 -6.31 -15.28 15.43
CA PRO A 27 -6.80 -15.55 14.09
C PRO A 27 -5.68 -16.09 13.17
N ASP A 28 -6.01 -17.08 12.36
CA ASP A 28 -5.07 -17.64 11.39
C ASP A 28 -4.80 -16.67 10.22
N TYR A 29 -3.76 -16.97 9.45
CA TYR A 29 -3.36 -16.17 8.29
C TYR A 29 -4.52 -15.93 7.31
N SER A 30 -5.29 -16.97 7.01
CA SER A 30 -6.41 -16.91 6.08
C SER A 30 -7.52 -15.98 6.57
N THR A 31 -7.82 -16.00 7.87
CA THR A 31 -8.80 -15.12 8.51
C THR A 31 -8.33 -13.68 8.48
N LEU A 32 -7.06 -13.41 8.81
CA LEU A 32 -6.48 -12.06 8.72
C LEU A 32 -6.52 -11.53 7.28
N CYS A 33 -6.13 -12.33 6.29
CA CYS A 33 -6.16 -11.92 4.87
C CYS A 33 -7.58 -11.62 4.39
N ARG A 34 -8.58 -12.42 4.79
CA ARG A 34 -9.98 -12.14 4.43
C ARG A 34 -10.48 -10.85 5.08
N ARG A 35 -10.18 -10.63 6.36
CA ARG A 35 -10.58 -9.40 7.06
C ARG A 35 -9.93 -8.16 6.45
N GLN A 36 -8.66 -8.25 6.04
CA GLN A 36 -7.95 -7.14 5.40
C GLN A 36 -8.65 -6.61 4.14
N LYS A 37 -9.39 -7.46 3.41
CA LYS A 37 -10.19 -7.04 2.24
C LYS A 37 -11.32 -6.07 2.57
N HIS A 38 -11.75 -6.03 3.82
CA HIS A 38 -12.88 -5.24 4.31
C HIS A 38 -12.44 -4.19 5.34
N ILE A 39 -11.12 -3.96 5.46
CA ILE A 39 -10.62 -2.85 6.28
C ILE A 39 -10.69 -1.61 5.42
N ASP A 40 -11.53 -0.65 5.83
CA ASP A 40 -11.51 0.69 5.28
C ASP A 40 -10.24 1.40 5.76
N ILE A 41 -9.36 1.70 4.81
CA ILE A 41 -8.11 2.42 5.08
C ILE A 41 -8.35 3.88 4.72
N ALA A 42 -8.46 4.74 5.74
CA ALA A 42 -8.41 6.18 5.56
C ALA A 42 -6.96 6.65 5.58
N ILE A 43 -6.53 7.33 4.52
CA ILE A 43 -5.25 8.03 4.46
C ILE A 43 -5.51 9.46 4.90
N ASN A 44 -5.16 9.77 6.14
CA ASN A 44 -5.38 11.11 6.69
C ASN A 44 -4.28 12.06 6.21
N TYR A 45 -4.66 13.29 5.94
CA TYR A 45 -3.77 14.41 5.62
C TYR A 45 -4.27 15.69 6.29
N GLN A 46 -3.41 16.70 6.32
CA GLN A 46 -3.72 18.05 6.74
C GLN A 46 -3.78 18.94 5.51
N LYS A 47 -4.76 19.85 5.48
CA LYS A 47 -4.90 20.82 4.41
C LYS A 47 -3.69 21.76 4.38
N SER A 48 -3.15 22.02 3.19
CA SER A 48 -2.08 23.01 3.03
C SER A 48 -2.59 24.41 3.33
N SER A 49 -1.79 25.22 4.05
CA SER A 49 -2.14 26.59 4.43
C SER A 49 -1.85 27.64 3.35
N GLY A 50 -0.96 27.36 2.40
CA GLY A 50 -0.46 28.33 1.41
C GLY A 50 -0.65 27.94 -0.06
N GLY A 51 -1.30 26.80 -0.32
CA GLY A 51 -1.39 26.17 -1.65
C GLY A 51 -0.74 24.79 -1.64
N LEU A 52 -1.32 23.84 -2.37
CA LEU A 52 -0.82 22.48 -2.44
C LEU A 52 0.23 22.36 -3.55
N ASN A 53 1.48 22.12 -3.14
CA ASN A 53 2.56 21.71 -4.02
C ASN A 53 2.57 20.17 -4.12
N LEU A 54 2.03 19.63 -5.19
CA LEU A 54 1.87 18.18 -5.37
C LEU A 54 3.04 17.57 -6.16
N LEU A 55 3.81 16.70 -5.51
CA LEU A 55 4.81 15.85 -6.15
C LEU A 55 4.13 14.55 -6.60
N VAL A 56 4.32 14.16 -7.85
CA VAL A 56 3.79 12.90 -8.39
C VAL A 56 4.93 12.01 -8.83
N ASP A 57 4.94 10.78 -8.33
CA ASP A 57 5.86 9.72 -8.76
C ASP A 57 5.14 8.37 -8.77
N SER A 58 5.67 7.41 -9.52
CA SER A 58 5.14 6.05 -9.56
C SER A 58 6.18 4.99 -9.25
N THR A 59 5.73 3.94 -8.55
CA THR A 59 6.57 2.79 -8.21
C THR A 59 5.96 1.49 -8.72
N GLY A 60 6.83 0.58 -9.17
CA GLY A 60 6.42 -0.75 -9.63
C GLY A 60 6.19 -1.70 -8.46
N LEU A 61 4.97 -2.24 -8.35
CA LEU A 61 4.60 -3.25 -7.38
C LEU A 61 4.51 -4.64 -8.02
N LYS A 62 5.37 -5.56 -7.57
CA LYS A 62 5.25 -6.99 -7.94
C LYS A 62 4.19 -7.66 -7.05
N PHE A 63 3.06 -8.04 -7.62
CA PHE A 63 1.96 -8.67 -6.87
C PHE A 63 1.81 -10.17 -7.16
N LEU A 64 2.27 -10.63 -8.34
CA LEU A 64 2.33 -12.05 -8.66
C LEU A 64 3.69 -12.42 -9.26
N GLY A 65 4.09 -13.65 -8.98
CA GLY A 65 5.27 -14.27 -9.56
C GLY A 65 6.26 -14.76 -8.51
N GLU A 66 7.00 -15.77 -8.91
CA GLU A 66 7.84 -16.57 -8.04
C GLU A 66 8.99 -15.76 -7.45
N GLY A 67 9.45 -16.17 -6.26
CA GLY A 67 10.67 -15.64 -5.67
C GLY A 67 11.88 -15.91 -6.56
N GLU A 68 12.88 -15.04 -6.49
CA GLU A 68 14.10 -15.16 -7.32
C GLU A 68 14.78 -16.53 -7.13
N TRP A 69 14.76 -17.06 -5.91
CA TRP A 69 15.33 -18.36 -5.60
C TRP A 69 14.65 -19.51 -6.36
N LYS A 70 13.30 -19.61 -6.30
CA LYS A 70 12.54 -20.68 -6.98
C LYS A 70 12.84 -20.63 -8.48
N ARG A 71 12.83 -19.42 -9.04
CA ARG A 71 13.07 -19.21 -10.46
C ARG A 71 14.49 -19.60 -10.90
N LYS A 72 15.50 -19.28 -10.08
CA LYS A 72 16.90 -19.66 -10.36
C LYS A 72 17.11 -21.18 -10.26
N LYS A 73 16.39 -21.86 -9.36
CA LYS A 73 16.54 -23.30 -9.11
C LYS A 73 15.70 -24.18 -10.02
N HIS A 74 14.48 -23.75 -10.34
CA HIS A 74 13.48 -24.60 -11.00
C HIS A 74 12.96 -23.99 -12.31
N GLY A 75 13.51 -22.84 -12.74
CA GLY A 75 12.97 -22.09 -13.87
C GLY A 75 11.68 -21.33 -13.50
N PRO A 76 11.21 -20.44 -14.38
CA PRO A 76 9.95 -19.72 -14.19
C PRO A 76 8.75 -20.62 -14.52
N GLU A 77 7.86 -20.82 -13.54
CA GLU A 77 6.58 -21.53 -13.76
C GLU A 77 5.44 -20.54 -14.06
N TYR A 78 5.51 -19.33 -13.49
CA TYR A 78 4.48 -18.29 -13.65
C TYR A 78 5.07 -16.95 -14.12
N ARG A 79 4.33 -16.25 -14.99
CA ARG A 79 4.69 -14.89 -15.44
C ARG A 79 4.57 -13.90 -14.27
N ARG A 80 5.61 -13.08 -14.05
CA ARG A 80 5.55 -11.98 -13.09
C ARG A 80 4.52 -10.97 -13.55
N GLN A 81 3.63 -10.57 -12.64
CA GLN A 81 2.75 -9.45 -12.87
C GLN A 81 3.14 -8.30 -11.94
N TRP A 82 3.25 -7.14 -12.57
CA TRP A 82 3.55 -5.87 -11.92
C TRP A 82 2.36 -4.93 -12.11
N ARG A 83 2.11 -4.07 -11.12
CA ARG A 83 1.25 -2.89 -11.25
C ARG A 83 2.12 -1.66 -11.02
N LYS A 84 1.66 -0.51 -11.48
CA LYS A 84 2.21 0.78 -11.05
C LYS A 84 1.31 1.36 -9.97
N LEU A 85 1.91 1.77 -8.86
CA LEU A 85 1.29 2.60 -7.85
C LEU A 85 1.79 4.03 -8.05
N HIS A 86 0.89 4.91 -8.48
CA HIS A 86 1.11 6.34 -8.59
C HIS A 86 0.73 6.99 -7.27
N ILE A 87 1.58 7.88 -6.76
CA ILE A 87 1.39 8.53 -5.47
C ILE A 87 1.57 10.04 -5.68
N GLY A 88 0.55 10.81 -5.28
CA GLY A 88 0.64 12.25 -5.11
C GLY A 88 0.99 12.57 -3.66
N ILE A 89 2.07 13.31 -3.44
CA ILE A 89 2.59 13.67 -2.11
C ILE A 89 2.68 15.19 -2.01
N ASP A 90 2.27 15.74 -0.88
CA ASP A 90 2.50 17.15 -0.55
C ASP A 90 4.00 17.38 -0.32
N ALA A 91 4.59 18.32 -1.07
CA ALA A 91 6.02 18.61 -1.04
C ALA A 91 6.53 19.11 0.32
N GLU A 92 5.67 19.76 1.11
CA GLU A 92 6.02 20.35 2.40
C GLU A 92 5.82 19.34 3.53
N THR A 93 4.65 18.69 3.58
CA THR A 93 4.28 17.81 4.70
C THR A 93 4.66 16.35 4.50
N LEU A 94 5.03 15.96 3.26
CA LEU A 94 5.27 14.59 2.84
C LEU A 94 4.06 13.65 3.04
N GLN A 95 2.86 14.22 3.18
CA GLN A 95 1.64 13.45 3.32
C GLN A 95 1.14 12.98 1.97
N ILE A 96 0.65 11.74 1.92
CA ILE A 96 0.04 11.19 0.72
C ILE A 96 -1.32 11.88 0.53
N ARG A 97 -1.51 12.50 -0.63
CA ARG A 97 -2.71 13.25 -1.00
C ARG A 97 -3.59 12.51 -2.00
N ALA A 98 -2.98 11.71 -2.87
CA ALA A 98 -3.69 10.93 -3.86
C ALA A 98 -2.94 9.62 -4.14
N ILE A 99 -3.69 8.57 -4.49
CA ILE A 99 -3.11 7.29 -4.91
C ILE A 99 -3.88 6.73 -6.10
N GLN A 100 -3.17 6.06 -7.02
CA GLN A 100 -3.82 5.32 -8.10
C GLN A 100 -3.02 4.07 -8.45
N LEU A 101 -3.71 2.93 -8.54
CA LEU A 101 -3.10 1.65 -8.93
C LEU A 101 -3.50 1.29 -10.36
N THR A 102 -2.53 1.19 -11.26
CA THR A 102 -2.77 0.91 -12.69
C THR A 102 -1.99 -0.31 -13.19
N THR A 103 -2.29 -0.74 -14.42
CA THR A 103 -1.40 -1.61 -15.20
C THR A 103 -0.06 -0.92 -15.50
N ASN A 104 0.97 -1.69 -15.85
CA ASN A 104 2.33 -1.14 -16.06
C ASN A 104 2.48 -0.25 -17.29
N ASN A 105 1.57 -0.35 -18.24
CA ASN A 105 1.61 0.39 -19.51
C ASN A 105 1.06 1.81 -19.39
N VAL A 106 0.59 2.22 -18.21
CA VAL A 106 0.08 3.57 -17.97
C VAL A 106 1.22 4.46 -17.48
N SER A 107 1.35 5.66 -18.05
CA SER A 107 2.32 6.69 -17.61
C SER A 107 1.72 7.62 -16.56
N ASP A 108 2.58 8.30 -15.82
CA ASP A 108 2.16 9.18 -14.72
C ASP A 108 1.32 10.36 -15.26
N SER A 109 1.68 10.88 -16.44
CA SER A 109 0.93 11.92 -17.14
C SER A 109 -0.51 11.51 -17.50
N GLN A 110 -0.77 10.23 -17.75
CA GLN A 110 -2.11 9.72 -18.05
C GLN A 110 -3.00 9.61 -16.81
N VAL A 111 -2.38 9.54 -15.63
CA VAL A 111 -3.05 9.31 -14.34
C VAL A 111 -3.22 10.63 -13.58
N LEU A 112 -2.59 11.71 -14.04
CA LEU A 112 -2.63 13.00 -13.36
C LEU A 112 -4.07 13.49 -13.10
N GLY A 113 -4.99 13.34 -14.06
CA GLY A 113 -6.40 13.68 -13.86
C GLY A 113 -7.04 12.92 -12.69
N ASP A 114 -6.93 11.59 -12.69
CA ASP A 114 -7.45 10.72 -11.62
C ASP A 114 -6.86 11.05 -10.24
N LEU A 115 -5.62 11.55 -10.18
CA LEU A 115 -4.98 11.96 -8.93
C LEU A 115 -5.50 13.33 -8.47
N LEU A 116 -5.69 14.27 -9.39
CA LEU A 116 -6.22 15.60 -9.08
C LEU A 116 -7.68 15.55 -8.62
N ASP A 117 -8.47 14.62 -9.16
CA ASP A 117 -9.87 14.40 -8.75
C ASP A 117 -10.02 13.94 -7.28
N GLN A 118 -8.92 13.47 -6.66
CA GLN A 118 -8.89 13.10 -5.23
C GLN A 118 -8.57 14.29 -4.31
N ILE A 119 -8.10 15.41 -4.87
CA ILE A 119 -7.78 16.61 -4.11
C ILE A 119 -9.06 17.41 -3.86
N PRO A 120 -9.29 17.92 -2.63
CA PRO A 120 -10.44 18.77 -2.35
C PRO A 120 -10.47 20.01 -3.24
N GLN A 121 -11.65 20.36 -3.78
CA GLN A 121 -11.83 21.52 -4.67
C GLN A 121 -11.55 22.86 -3.98
N ASP A 122 -11.61 22.89 -2.65
CA ASP A 122 -11.31 24.07 -1.83
C ASP A 122 -9.82 24.21 -1.47
N GLU A 123 -8.96 23.32 -1.97
CA GLU A 123 -7.51 23.48 -1.95
C GLU A 123 -7.00 23.98 -3.30
N GLN A 124 -6.37 25.15 -3.28
CA GLN A 124 -5.67 25.68 -4.44
C GLN A 124 -4.39 24.88 -4.66
N ILE A 125 -4.21 24.36 -5.87
CA ILE A 125 -2.97 23.70 -6.30
C ILE A 125 -2.07 24.78 -6.86
N ASP A 126 -0.85 24.86 -6.33
CA ASP A 126 0.15 25.83 -6.80
C ASP A 126 0.91 25.25 -8.01
N SER A 127 1.32 26.11 -8.93
CA SER A 127 1.91 25.74 -10.23
C SER A 127 3.42 25.97 -10.28
#